data_AF-A0A1F5LNH0-F1
#
_entry.id   AF-A0A1F5LNH0-F1
#
_cell.length_a   1.000
_cell.length_b   1.000
_cell.length_c   1.000
_cell.angle_alpha   90.00
_cell.angle_beta   90.00
_cell.angle_gamma   90.00
#
_symmetry.space_group_name_H-M   'P 1'
#
loop_
_entity.id
_entity.type
_entity.pdbx_description
1 polymer ?
#
loop_
_entity_poly.entity_id
_entity_poly.type
_entity_poly.pdbx_seq_one_letter_code
_entity_poly.pdbx_strand_id
1 'polypeptide(L)'
;MAKLFVATRQLNDKNASKRAADTEIILNEVHDREPGSDSHLLGISRMNYLHARFRKAGKILDDDMLHTLGSAVLDIFQTIGSIEWRDLTDVEKCAIGVFHKALGDAMEIPFTKLPSQKDGWRDGIHFAEEIMGWTLQYERRVAEPTSSTREIGRQLMNLATFHLPSALKQFGEQMIASRVEGYMQESMGYVSTIIGSNF
;
A
#
# COMPACT_ATOMS: atom_id res chain seq x y z
N MET A 1 9.05 5.98 4.89
CA MET A 1 8.34 5.18 5.93
C MET A 1 9.16 4.24 6.84
N ALA A 2 9.99 3.31 6.35
CA ALA A 2 10.63 2.25 7.17
C ALA A 2 11.26 2.68 8.51
N LYS A 3 12.06 3.75 8.50
CA LYS A 3 12.73 4.29 9.70
C LYS A 3 11.75 4.70 10.81
N LEU A 4 10.54 5.13 10.46
CA LEU A 4 9.51 5.55 11.42
C LEU A 4 8.93 4.35 12.19
N PHE A 5 8.73 3.21 11.54
CA PHE A 5 8.25 2.00 12.21
C PHE A 5 9.26 1.47 13.23
N VAL A 6 10.55 1.53 12.90
CA VAL A 6 11.63 1.18 13.84
C VAL A 6 11.60 2.12 15.05
N ALA A 7 11.57 3.43 14.82
CA ALA A 7 11.57 4.44 15.88
C ALA A 7 10.35 4.34 16.82
N THR A 8 9.17 4.04 16.26
CA THR A 8 7.91 3.95 17.01
C THR A 8 7.65 2.56 17.59
N ARG A 9 8.48 1.55 17.22
CA ARG A 9 8.32 0.14 17.59
C ARG A 9 6.95 -0.45 17.24
N GLN A 10 6.28 0.11 16.25
CA GLN A 10 4.92 -0.31 15.87
C GLN A 10 4.89 -1.62 15.07
N LEU A 11 6.03 -2.05 14.50
CA LEU A 11 6.16 -3.32 13.78
C LEU A 11 6.98 -4.39 14.53
N ASN A 12 7.31 -4.17 15.81
CA ASN A 12 7.96 -5.23 16.59
C ASN A 12 6.99 -6.39 16.91
N ASP A 13 7.53 -7.55 17.30
CA ASP A 13 6.76 -8.77 17.58
C ASP A 13 5.58 -8.58 18.54
N LYS A 14 5.70 -7.65 19.50
CA LYS A 14 4.66 -7.36 20.48
C LYS A 14 3.50 -6.53 19.92
N ASN A 15 3.79 -5.57 19.03
CA ASN A 15 2.82 -4.56 18.60
C ASN A 15 2.30 -4.79 17.17
N ALA A 16 3.03 -5.57 16.35
CA ALA A 16 2.78 -5.72 14.93
C ALA A 16 1.36 -6.23 14.62
N SER A 17 0.88 -7.25 15.35
CA SER A 17 -0.46 -7.83 15.15
C SER A 17 -1.57 -6.85 15.51
N LYS A 18 -1.47 -6.20 16.68
CA LYS A 18 -2.42 -5.15 17.10
C LYS A 18 -2.46 -4.02 16.07
N ARG A 19 -1.29 -3.56 15.61
CA ARG A 19 -1.20 -2.48 14.63
C ARG A 19 -1.83 -2.87 13.30
N ALA A 20 -1.64 -4.10 12.84
CA ALA A 20 -2.28 -4.63 11.63
C ALA A 20 -3.81 -4.61 11.78
N ALA A 21 -4.34 -5.17 12.89
CA ALA A 21 -5.77 -5.15 13.17
C ALA A 21 -6.34 -3.71 13.31
N ASP A 22 -5.63 -2.81 13.98
CA ASP A 22 -6.04 -1.40 14.09
C ASP A 22 -6.10 -0.72 12.70
N THR A 23 -5.18 -1.09 11.80
CA THR A 23 -5.15 -0.58 10.42
C THR A 23 -6.35 -1.09 9.63
N GLU A 24 -6.61 -2.40 9.69
CA GLU A 24 -7.76 -3.04 9.04
C GLU A 24 -9.09 -2.44 9.51
N ILE A 25 -9.29 -2.28 10.83
CA ILE A 25 -10.52 -1.70 11.38
C ILE A 25 -10.73 -0.27 10.84
N ILE A 26 -9.69 0.56 10.83
CA ILE A 26 -9.80 1.93 10.30
C ILE A 26 -10.12 1.92 8.80
N LEU A 27 -9.47 1.05 8.03
CA LEU A 27 -9.71 0.94 6.59
C LEU A 27 -11.13 0.46 6.29
N ASN A 28 -11.67 -0.51 7.04
CA ASN A 28 -13.05 -0.96 6.86
C ASN A 28 -14.06 0.17 7.15
N GLU A 29 -13.81 1.02 8.14
CA GLU A 29 -14.67 2.20 8.38
C GLU A 29 -14.62 3.20 7.22
N VAL A 30 -13.49 3.32 6.53
CA VAL A 30 -13.31 4.21 5.37
C VAL A 30 -13.86 3.61 4.08
N HIS A 31 -13.77 2.29 3.90
CA HIS A 31 -14.16 1.60 2.67
C HIS A 31 -15.62 1.12 2.68
N ASP A 32 -16.09 0.51 3.76
CA ASP A 32 -17.33 -0.29 3.76
C ASP A 32 -18.56 0.48 4.26
N ARG A 33 -18.35 1.67 4.81
CA ARG A 33 -19.42 2.53 5.32
C ARG A 33 -19.99 3.40 4.22
N GLU A 34 -21.25 3.81 4.41
CA GLU A 34 -21.89 4.76 3.50
C GLU A 34 -21.07 6.06 3.45
N PRO A 35 -20.68 6.53 2.25
CA PRO A 35 -19.92 7.77 2.10
C PRO A 35 -20.64 8.95 2.77
N GLY A 36 -19.93 9.62 3.69
CA GLY A 36 -20.45 10.77 4.44
C GLY A 36 -21.22 10.42 5.72
N SER A 37 -21.42 9.14 6.03
CA SER A 37 -21.92 8.73 7.35
C SER A 37 -20.96 9.08 8.48
N ASP A 38 -21.46 9.16 9.73
CA ASP A 38 -20.65 9.46 10.90
C ASP A 38 -19.46 8.50 11.06
N SER A 39 -19.70 7.20 10.84
CA SER A 39 -18.67 6.16 10.86
C SER A 39 -17.57 6.41 9.83
N HIS A 40 -17.95 6.69 8.58
CA HIS A 40 -17.02 6.98 7.50
C HIS A 40 -16.18 8.23 7.80
N LEU A 41 -16.82 9.32 8.20
CA LEU A 41 -16.13 10.59 8.53
C LEU A 41 -15.23 10.45 9.75
N LEU A 42 -15.64 9.68 10.77
CA LEU A 42 -14.83 9.40 11.94
C LEU A 42 -13.60 8.54 11.59
N GLY A 43 -13.75 7.55 10.70
CA GLY A 43 -12.65 6.73 10.19
C GLY A 43 -11.58 7.59 9.50
N ILE A 44 -11.99 8.44 8.56
CA ILE A 44 -11.08 9.39 7.87
C ILE A 44 -10.44 10.34 8.88
N SER A 45 -11.22 10.94 9.78
CA SER A 45 -10.72 11.88 10.79
C SER A 45 -9.71 11.21 11.72
N ARG A 46 -9.94 9.95 12.09
CA ARG A 46 -9.01 9.16 12.91
C ARG A 46 -7.70 8.91 12.18
N MET A 47 -7.75 8.56 10.91
CA MET A 47 -6.58 8.36 10.08
C MET A 47 -5.76 9.66 9.93
N ASN A 48 -6.43 10.79 9.68
CA ASN A 48 -5.79 12.11 9.63
C ASN A 48 -5.14 12.48 10.96
N TYR A 49 -5.83 12.28 12.09
CA TYR A 49 -5.29 12.52 13.42
C TYR A 49 -4.01 11.72 13.71
N LEU A 50 -4.00 10.43 13.35
CA LEU A 50 -2.84 9.55 13.57
C LEU A 50 -1.62 9.99 12.75
N HIS A 51 -1.84 10.45 11.51
CA HIS A 51 -0.78 10.92 10.62
C HIS A 51 -0.31 12.35 10.93
N ALA A 52 -1.20 13.22 11.42
CA ALA A 52 -0.95 14.67 11.57
C ALA A 52 0.34 15.00 12.33
N ARG A 53 0.59 14.36 13.48
CA ARG A 53 1.80 14.62 14.28
C ARG A 53 3.09 14.29 13.53
N PHE A 54 3.06 13.24 12.71
CA PHE A 54 4.24 12.78 11.98
C PHE A 54 4.45 13.58 10.70
N ARG A 55 3.36 13.98 10.02
CA ARG A 55 3.42 14.94 8.90
C ARG A 55 3.99 16.28 9.36
N LYS A 56 3.48 16.83 10.46
CA LYS A 56 3.99 18.09 11.06
C LYS A 56 5.47 18.01 11.45
N ALA A 57 5.95 16.84 11.88
CA ALA A 57 7.35 16.62 12.24
C ALA A 57 8.26 16.22 11.06
N GLY A 58 7.75 16.23 9.81
CA GLY A 58 8.50 15.83 8.62
C GLY A 58 8.92 14.35 8.63
N LYS A 59 8.19 13.50 9.34
CA LYS A 59 8.46 12.05 9.46
C LYS A 59 7.62 11.20 8.52
N ILE A 60 6.49 11.75 8.07
CA ILE A 60 5.69 11.23 6.95
C ILE A 60 5.61 12.37 5.95
N LEU A 61 6.22 12.18 4.78
CA LEU A 61 6.23 13.17 3.71
C LEU A 61 4.96 13.03 2.86
N ASP A 62 4.65 14.06 2.08
CA ASP A 62 3.53 14.00 1.13
C ASP A 62 3.74 12.88 0.10
N ASP A 63 4.98 12.68 -0.36
CA ASP A 63 5.34 11.57 -1.24
C ASP A 63 5.14 10.20 -0.53
N ASP A 64 5.35 10.08 0.79
CA ASP A 64 5.05 8.83 1.52
C ASP A 64 3.53 8.54 1.54
N MET A 65 2.71 9.58 1.68
CA MET A 65 1.24 9.47 1.67
C MET A 65 0.72 9.12 0.28
N LEU A 66 1.21 9.81 -0.75
CA LEU A 66 0.85 9.57 -2.15
C LEU A 66 1.26 8.16 -2.59
N HIS A 67 2.45 7.71 -2.16
CA HIS A 67 2.93 6.33 -2.39
C HIS A 67 2.00 5.31 -1.75
N THR A 68 1.67 5.49 -0.47
CA THR A 68 0.77 4.56 0.23
C THR A 68 -0.61 4.47 -0.43
N LEU A 69 -1.19 5.62 -0.84
CA LEU A 69 -2.48 5.66 -1.54
C LEU A 69 -2.40 4.96 -2.90
N GLY A 70 -1.36 5.24 -3.68
CA GLY A 70 -1.17 4.64 -5.00
C GLY A 70 -0.84 3.16 -4.95
N SER A 71 -0.11 2.68 -3.94
CA SER A 71 0.13 1.25 -3.72
C SER A 71 -1.16 0.49 -3.45
N ALA A 72 -2.15 1.09 -2.75
CA ALA A 72 -3.46 0.46 -2.55
C ALA A 72 -4.22 0.29 -3.89
N VAL A 73 -4.20 1.31 -4.75
CA VAL A 73 -4.80 1.22 -6.10
C VAL A 73 -4.09 0.15 -6.94
N LEU A 74 -2.76 0.16 -6.94
CA LEU A 74 -1.94 -0.79 -7.67
C LEU A 74 -2.22 -2.23 -7.24
N ASP A 75 -2.27 -2.48 -5.92
CA ASP A 75 -2.52 -3.80 -5.35
C ASP A 75 -3.89 -4.37 -5.75
N ILE A 76 -4.95 -3.54 -5.75
CA ILE A 76 -6.28 -3.94 -6.22
C ILE A 76 -6.26 -4.34 -7.69
N PHE A 77 -5.67 -3.50 -8.56
CA PHE A 77 -5.63 -3.75 -10.00
C PHE A 77 -4.80 -4.99 -10.33
N GLN A 78 -3.61 -5.12 -9.73
CA GLN A 78 -2.71 -6.25 -9.97
C GLN A 78 -3.28 -7.55 -9.41
N THR A 79 -3.81 -7.55 -8.19
CA THR A 79 -4.37 -8.77 -7.58
C THR A 79 -5.53 -9.30 -8.41
N ILE A 80 -6.49 -8.44 -8.78
CA ILE A 80 -7.65 -8.89 -9.56
C ILE A 80 -7.22 -9.33 -10.97
N GLY A 81 -6.38 -8.56 -11.66
CA GLY A 81 -5.95 -8.90 -13.03
C GLY A 81 -5.00 -10.10 -13.14
N SER A 82 -4.38 -10.56 -12.04
CA SER A 82 -3.41 -11.67 -12.08
C SER A 82 -3.82 -12.92 -11.32
N ILE A 83 -4.66 -12.80 -10.28
CA ILE A 83 -4.99 -13.90 -9.37
C ILE A 83 -6.48 -14.25 -9.41
N GLU A 84 -7.35 -13.27 -9.63
CA GLU A 84 -8.79 -13.53 -9.64
C GLU A 84 -9.24 -14.14 -10.97
N TRP A 85 -10.40 -14.79 -10.93
CA TRP A 85 -10.97 -15.50 -12.08
C TRP A 85 -11.48 -14.57 -13.21
N ARG A 86 -11.40 -13.25 -13.01
CA ARG A 86 -11.85 -12.23 -13.96
C ARG A 86 -11.04 -10.94 -13.83
N ASP A 87 -11.06 -10.15 -14.89
CA ASP A 87 -10.58 -8.77 -14.86
C ASP A 87 -11.60 -7.80 -14.26
N LEU A 88 -11.08 -6.62 -13.87
CA LEU A 88 -11.89 -5.44 -13.57
C LEU A 88 -12.50 -4.87 -14.86
N THR A 89 -13.80 -4.60 -14.81
CA THR A 89 -14.50 -3.82 -15.84
C THR A 89 -14.08 -2.34 -15.77
N ASP A 90 -14.31 -1.58 -16.84
CA ASP A 90 -14.01 -0.14 -16.85
C ASP A 90 -14.80 0.63 -15.79
N VAL A 91 -16.03 0.20 -15.48
CA VAL A 91 -16.84 0.80 -14.41
C VAL A 91 -16.19 0.59 -13.05
N GLU A 92 -15.70 -0.63 -12.77
CA GLU A 92 -15.03 -0.93 -11.51
C GLU A 92 -13.69 -0.19 -11.38
N LYS A 93 -12.89 -0.15 -12.46
CA LYS A 93 -11.64 0.64 -12.51
C LYS A 93 -11.90 2.12 -12.22
N CYS A 94 -12.95 2.66 -12.84
CA CYS A 94 -13.38 4.04 -12.62
C CYS A 94 -13.79 4.26 -11.17
N ALA A 95 -14.61 3.36 -10.60
CA ALA A 95 -15.05 3.45 -9.21
C ALA A 95 -13.88 3.41 -8.22
N ILE A 96 -12.91 2.51 -8.42
CA ILE A 96 -11.69 2.42 -7.59
C ILE A 96 -10.92 3.74 -7.65
N GLY A 97 -10.74 4.29 -8.85
CA GLY A 97 -10.04 5.57 -9.03
C GLY A 97 -10.76 6.75 -8.39
N VAL A 98 -12.08 6.86 -8.59
CA VAL A 98 -12.92 7.91 -7.96
C VAL A 98 -12.83 7.82 -6.43
N PHE A 99 -12.97 6.61 -5.88
CA PHE A 99 -12.89 6.39 -4.44
C PHE A 99 -11.52 6.84 -3.89
N HIS A 100 -10.41 6.37 -4.46
CA HIS A 100 -9.08 6.67 -3.94
C HIS A 100 -8.69 8.14 -4.14
N LYS A 101 -9.17 8.78 -5.22
CA LYS A 101 -9.03 10.22 -5.41
C LYS A 101 -9.74 10.99 -4.30
N ALA A 102 -11.00 10.66 -4.03
CA ALA A 102 -11.78 11.29 -2.98
C ALA A 102 -11.18 11.06 -1.59
N LEU A 103 -10.67 9.85 -1.33
CA LEU A 103 -9.98 9.54 -0.08
C LEU A 103 -8.70 10.38 0.06
N GLY A 104 -7.88 10.47 -0.99
CA GLY A 104 -6.66 11.28 -0.95
C GLY A 104 -6.93 12.76 -0.73
N ASP A 105 -8.00 13.31 -1.33
CA ASP A 105 -8.46 14.68 -1.03
C ASP A 105 -8.84 14.83 0.46
N ALA A 106 -9.65 13.91 0.98
CA ALA A 106 -10.10 13.93 2.37
C ALA A 106 -8.95 13.74 3.38
N MET A 107 -7.84 13.13 2.93
CA MET A 107 -6.60 12.98 3.68
C MET A 107 -5.59 14.11 3.45
N GLU A 108 -5.96 15.14 2.71
CA GLU A 108 -5.12 16.30 2.38
C GLU A 108 -3.79 15.86 1.75
N ILE A 109 -3.83 14.90 0.83
CA ILE A 109 -2.67 14.43 0.07
C ILE A 109 -2.52 15.31 -1.18
N PRO A 110 -1.43 16.06 -1.32
CA PRO A 110 -1.26 16.91 -2.50
C PRO A 110 -0.91 16.05 -3.72
N PHE A 111 -1.80 16.03 -4.71
CA PHE A 111 -1.58 15.34 -5.99
C PHE A 111 -0.62 16.06 -6.95
N THR A 112 0.21 16.98 -6.46
CA THR A 112 1.08 17.86 -7.29
C THR A 112 2.08 17.13 -8.18
N LYS A 113 2.32 15.84 -7.91
CA LYS A 113 3.20 14.98 -8.71
C LYS A 113 2.49 14.31 -9.90
N LEU A 114 1.16 14.37 -9.93
CA LEU A 114 0.35 13.77 -10.98
C LEU A 114 0.11 14.82 -12.09
N PRO A 115 0.37 14.48 -13.37
CA PRO A 115 0.31 15.44 -14.48
C PRO A 115 -1.01 16.20 -14.57
N SER A 116 -2.13 15.52 -14.35
CA SER A 116 -3.46 16.08 -14.53
C SER A 116 -4.01 16.82 -13.32
N GLN A 117 -3.21 17.04 -12.25
CA GLN A 117 -3.68 17.75 -11.06
C GLN A 117 -4.23 19.15 -11.38
N LYS A 118 -3.60 19.87 -12.32
CA LYS A 118 -3.97 21.24 -12.67
C LYS A 118 -5.26 21.33 -13.48
N ASP A 119 -5.38 20.47 -14.49
CA ASP A 119 -6.49 20.50 -15.45
C ASP A 119 -7.65 19.58 -15.03
N GLY A 120 -7.41 18.71 -14.04
CA GLY A 120 -8.32 17.68 -13.57
C GLY A 120 -8.19 16.39 -14.37
N TRP A 121 -8.65 15.29 -13.77
CA TRP A 121 -8.76 14.01 -14.46
C TRP A 121 -10.12 13.89 -15.15
N ARG A 122 -10.13 13.31 -16.35
CA ARG A 122 -11.35 12.99 -17.11
C ARG A 122 -12.31 12.08 -16.33
N ASP A 123 -11.79 11.05 -15.69
CA ASP A 123 -12.55 10.05 -14.94
C ASP A 123 -11.63 9.35 -13.91
N GLY A 124 -12.19 8.39 -13.15
CA GLY A 124 -11.42 7.64 -12.16
C GLY A 124 -10.36 6.73 -12.78
N ILE A 125 -10.56 6.23 -14.00
CA ILE A 125 -9.57 5.38 -14.68
C ILE A 125 -8.30 6.22 -14.92
N HIS A 126 -8.48 7.42 -15.46
CA HIS A 126 -7.36 8.33 -15.70
C HIS A 126 -6.58 8.67 -14.42
N PHE A 127 -7.29 8.91 -13.30
CA PHE A 127 -6.63 9.09 -12.00
C PHE A 127 -5.86 7.85 -11.57
N ALA A 128 -6.47 6.67 -11.66
CA ALA A 128 -5.87 5.40 -11.26
C ALA A 128 -4.59 5.10 -12.08
N GLU A 129 -4.62 5.33 -13.39
CA GLU A 129 -3.47 5.15 -14.28
C GLU A 129 -2.31 6.09 -13.90
N GLU A 130 -2.59 7.37 -13.66
CA GLU A 130 -1.55 8.34 -13.29
C GLU A 130 -0.93 8.02 -11.92
N ILE A 131 -1.75 7.71 -10.90
CA ILE A 131 -1.23 7.42 -9.56
C ILE A 131 -0.45 6.11 -9.54
N MET A 132 -0.91 5.05 -10.23
CA MET A 132 -0.16 3.80 -10.36
C MET A 132 1.17 4.02 -11.10
N GLY A 133 1.14 4.76 -12.22
CA GLY A 133 2.34 5.08 -12.99
C GLY A 133 3.36 5.88 -12.18
N TRP A 134 2.92 6.85 -11.39
CA TRP A 134 3.78 7.59 -10.47
C TRP A 134 4.33 6.70 -9.35
N THR A 135 3.50 5.85 -8.74
CA THR A 135 3.87 4.94 -7.65
C THR A 135 4.97 3.98 -8.08
N LEU A 136 4.81 3.29 -9.22
CA LEU A 136 5.83 2.38 -9.75
C LEU A 136 7.17 3.09 -9.99
N GLN A 137 7.14 4.31 -10.51
CA GLN A 137 8.36 5.11 -10.71
C GLN A 137 8.98 5.56 -9.39
N TYR A 138 8.16 5.94 -8.42
CA TYR A 138 8.62 6.32 -7.09
C TYR A 138 9.30 5.14 -6.39
N GLU A 139 8.67 3.98 -6.40
CA GLU A 139 9.21 2.75 -5.83
C GLU A 139 10.56 2.38 -6.44
N ARG A 140 10.69 2.41 -7.76
CA ARG A 140 11.99 2.16 -8.44
C ARG A 140 13.11 3.11 -8.00
N ARG A 141 12.79 4.35 -7.61
CA ARG A 141 13.77 5.32 -7.12
C ARG A 141 14.17 5.10 -5.65
N VAL A 142 13.27 4.54 -4.84
CA VAL A 142 13.47 4.44 -3.38
C VAL A 142 13.70 3.02 -2.88
N ALA A 143 13.54 2.00 -3.73
CA ALA A 143 13.77 0.60 -3.43
C ALA A 143 15.28 0.29 -3.30
N GLU A 144 15.89 0.86 -2.26
CA GLU A 144 17.25 0.52 -1.86
C GLU A 144 17.22 -0.56 -0.77
N PRO A 145 17.95 -1.68 -0.95
CA PRO A 145 18.10 -2.70 0.08
C PRO A 145 18.92 -2.17 1.26
N THR A 146 18.25 -1.71 2.31
CA THR A 146 18.86 -1.28 3.58
C THR A 146 18.66 -2.33 4.67
N SER A 147 19.38 -2.23 5.79
CA SER A 147 19.10 -3.08 6.96
C SER A 147 17.69 -2.87 7.51
N SER A 148 17.17 -1.64 7.47
CA SER A 148 15.82 -1.32 7.94
C SER A 148 14.72 -1.82 7.01
N THR A 149 14.90 -1.77 5.69
CA THR A 149 13.91 -2.29 4.73
C THR A 149 13.83 -3.81 4.79
N ARG A 150 14.97 -4.50 4.95
CA ARG A 150 15.01 -5.96 5.18
C ARG A 150 14.31 -6.37 6.48
N GLU A 151 14.60 -5.69 7.59
CA GLU A 151 13.95 -6.01 8.87
C GLU A 151 12.44 -5.80 8.84
N ILE A 152 11.97 -4.72 8.19
CA ILE A 152 10.54 -4.46 8.03
C ILE A 152 9.89 -5.44 7.06
N GLY A 153 10.56 -5.76 5.95
CA GLY A 153 10.10 -6.78 5.01
C GLY A 153 9.88 -8.13 5.71
N ARG A 154 10.83 -8.54 6.55
CA ARG A 154 10.73 -9.76 7.38
C ARG A 154 9.56 -9.69 8.37
N GLN A 155 9.37 -8.56 9.06
CA GLN A 155 8.26 -8.38 10.01
C GLN A 155 6.89 -8.43 9.32
N LEU A 156 6.75 -7.78 8.15
CA LEU A 156 5.53 -7.82 7.35
C LEU A 156 5.25 -9.23 6.83
N MET A 157 6.28 -9.95 6.37
CA MET A 157 6.13 -11.33 5.92
C MET A 157 5.71 -12.27 7.07
N ASN A 158 6.31 -12.09 8.24
CA ASN A 158 5.92 -12.85 9.44
C ASN A 158 4.48 -12.62 9.85
N LEU A 159 3.97 -11.38 9.72
CA LEU A 159 2.56 -11.08 9.94
C LEU A 159 1.67 -11.80 8.91
N ALA A 160 2.01 -11.69 7.62
CA ALA A 160 1.24 -12.29 6.54
C ALA A 160 1.18 -13.83 6.62
N THR A 161 2.24 -14.46 7.14
CA THR A 161 2.33 -15.92 7.29
C THR A 161 2.07 -16.41 8.72
N PHE A 162 1.62 -15.54 9.63
CA PHE A 162 1.48 -15.89 11.06
C PHE A 162 0.52 -17.06 11.30
N HIS A 163 -0.53 -17.16 10.48
CA HIS A 163 -1.54 -18.22 10.55
C HIS A 163 -1.08 -19.54 9.89
N LEU A 164 0.04 -19.55 9.17
CA LEU A 164 0.53 -20.75 8.51
C LEU A 164 1.31 -21.65 9.47
N PRO A 165 1.07 -22.97 9.46
CA PRO A 165 1.94 -23.93 10.12
C PRO A 165 3.39 -23.78 9.63
N SER A 166 4.38 -23.99 10.51
CA SER A 166 5.80 -23.79 10.19
C SER A 166 6.27 -24.51 8.92
N ALA A 167 5.69 -25.67 8.61
CA ALA A 167 6.00 -26.44 7.40
C ALA A 167 5.55 -25.76 6.09
N LEU A 168 4.55 -24.87 6.13
CA LEU A 168 4.02 -24.16 4.97
C LEU A 168 4.52 -22.71 4.86
N LYS A 169 5.22 -22.20 5.89
CA LYS A 169 5.66 -20.80 5.93
C LYS A 169 6.52 -20.44 4.72
N GLN A 170 7.56 -21.22 4.42
CA GLN A 170 8.46 -20.92 3.30
C GLN A 170 7.74 -20.87 1.94
N PHE A 171 6.75 -21.74 1.73
CA PHE A 171 5.90 -21.70 0.54
C PHE A 171 5.01 -20.44 0.52
N GLY A 172 4.39 -20.10 1.65
CA GLY A 172 3.62 -18.87 1.80
C GLY A 172 4.45 -17.60 1.57
N GLU A 173 5.67 -17.56 2.09
CA GLU A 173 6.60 -16.44 1.90
C GLU A 173 6.97 -16.25 0.43
N GLN A 174 7.23 -17.33 -0.30
CA GLN A 174 7.51 -17.28 -1.73
C GLN A 174 6.29 -16.81 -2.55
N MET A 175 5.09 -17.29 -2.21
CA MET A 175 3.85 -16.84 -2.87
C MET A 175 3.53 -15.37 -2.61
N ILE A 176 3.89 -14.83 -1.44
CA ILE A 176 3.69 -13.41 -1.12
C ILE A 176 4.78 -12.57 -1.81
N ALA A 177 6.04 -13.03 -1.77
CA ALA A 177 7.15 -12.34 -2.42
C ALA A 177 6.95 -12.25 -3.94
N SER A 178 6.40 -13.28 -4.59
CA SER A 178 6.14 -13.26 -6.04
C SER A 178 5.08 -12.23 -6.47
N ARG A 179 4.33 -11.64 -5.54
CA ARG A 179 3.30 -10.63 -5.82
C ARG A 179 3.84 -9.21 -5.86
N VAL A 180 5.01 -8.98 -5.26
CA VAL A 180 5.67 -7.67 -5.32
C VAL A 180 6.66 -7.64 -6.48
N GLU A 181 6.84 -6.47 -7.08
CA GLU A 181 7.79 -6.24 -8.17
C GLU A 181 9.20 -6.74 -7.83
N GLY A 182 9.97 -7.18 -8.84
CA GLY A 182 11.28 -7.83 -8.63
C GLY A 182 12.25 -6.99 -7.79
N TYR A 183 12.26 -5.66 -7.97
CA TYR A 183 13.09 -4.76 -7.16
C TYR A 183 12.66 -4.68 -5.69
N MET A 184 11.37 -4.90 -5.38
CA MET A 184 10.86 -4.98 -4.00
C MET A 184 11.24 -6.30 -3.36
N GLN A 185 11.22 -7.40 -4.11
CA GLN A 185 11.71 -8.70 -3.64
C GLN A 185 13.17 -8.59 -3.18
N GLU A 186 14.02 -8.00 -4.03
CA GLU A 186 15.43 -7.74 -3.71
C GLU A 186 15.61 -6.83 -2.49
N SER A 187 14.84 -5.74 -2.41
CA SER A 187 14.86 -4.82 -1.27
C SER A 187 14.48 -5.49 0.06
N MET A 188 13.53 -6.43 0.02
CA MET A 188 13.08 -7.22 1.16
C MET A 188 14.00 -8.41 1.48
N GLY A 189 14.98 -8.71 0.61
CA GLY A 189 15.91 -9.83 0.78
C GLY A 189 15.38 -11.17 0.27
N TYR A 190 14.29 -11.17 -0.51
CA TYR A 190 13.82 -12.34 -1.25
C TYR A 190 14.47 -12.32 -2.63
N VAL A 191 15.41 -13.24 -2.87
CA VAL A 191 16.01 -13.39 -4.21
C VAL A 191 14.93 -13.99 -5.11
N SER A 192 14.59 -13.30 -6.19
CA SER A 192 13.81 -13.88 -7.28
C SER A 192 14.58 -15.10 -7.76
N THR A 193 14.12 -16.29 -7.36
CA THR A 193 14.63 -17.53 -7.95
C THR A 193 13.97 -17.59 -9.32
N ILE A 194 14.54 -16.86 -10.28
CA ILE A 194 14.37 -17.20 -11.69
C ILE A 194 14.95 -18.60 -11.77
N ILE A 195 14.07 -19.61 -11.69
CA ILE A 195 14.37 -20.92 -12.24
C ILE A 195 14.63 -20.61 -13.71
N GLY A 196 15.91 -20.61 -14.08
CA GLY A 196 16.32 -20.43 -15.46
C GLY A 196 15.52 -21.41 -16.31
N SER A 197 14.63 -20.87 -17.13
CA SER A 197 14.03 -21.60 -18.24
C SER A 197 15.13 -21.83 -19.27
N ASN A 198 15.95 -22.85 -19.03
CA ASN A 198 16.55 -23.61 -20.11
C ASN A 198 15.46 -24.54 -20.62
N PHE A 199 14.73 -24.11 -21.65
CA PHE A 199 14.33 -24.90 -22.84
C PHE A 199 13.77 -23.94 -23.88
#